data_AF-A0A953LGC7-F1
#
_entry.id   AF-A0A953LGC7-F1
#
_cell.length_a   1.000
_cell.length_b   1.000
_cell.length_c   1.000
_cell.angle_alpha   90.00
_cell.angle_beta   90.00
_cell.angle_gamma   90.00
#
_symmetry.space_group_name_H-M   'P 1'
#
loop_
_entity.id
_entity.type
_entity.pdbx_description
1 polymer ?
#
loop_
_entity_poly.entity_id
_entity_poly.type
_entity_poly.pdbx_seq_one_letter_code
_entity_poly.pdbx_strand_id
1 'polypeptide(L)'
;AEEVAAAVTGEAHGAVVELQWDRQGGHTSPADPKAAIRLGLARVGMVSQFLQPPDEEQKELVTAENHRVTGAVRDLMRQLGILLDWPRPVLRGEAVAGTSLVGLMTIRKSTGRRGRRRYDTAYLPVMVWMSTTDSRILVHYPGASGWATYREAATQLAVAAETDWYDNQAAVHHWLQERLLQDILPEGRTLLLVDGYRTRNWWGWMTNTAVTVDDLKFGDRKQLWAPVNDPLWENLRIVRILSGDSEETAQWFGTDDEERVGVPHGLFRLSERTFLSAQEIPGATKKFLRPSDSKLDKPGKQGWLPRLMEAVVLLNAPGEDPAQWAAVAHHLRIMASHHREALMLPLPLHLATCLEEYVLPLPEEDQD
;
A
#
# COMPACT_ATOMS: atom_id res chain seq x y z
N ALA A 1 8.52 -24.71 7.35
CA ALA A 1 8.27 -23.61 8.30
C ALA A 1 8.76 -23.96 9.71
N GLU A 2 8.39 -25.13 10.24
CA GLU A 2 8.81 -25.59 11.58
C GLU A 2 10.32 -25.73 11.72
N GLU A 3 10.98 -26.33 10.73
CA GLU A 3 12.45 -26.42 10.70
C GLU A 3 13.13 -25.04 10.74
N VAL A 4 12.57 -24.05 10.02
CA VAL A 4 13.08 -22.67 10.01
C VAL A 4 12.93 -22.03 11.38
N ALA A 5 11.76 -22.21 12.02
CA ALA A 5 11.51 -21.69 13.37
C ALA A 5 12.47 -22.33 14.40
N ALA A 6 12.72 -23.64 14.29
CA ALA A 6 13.62 -24.36 15.18
C ALA A 6 15.11 -23.99 14.99
N ALA A 7 15.51 -23.55 13.79
CA ALA A 7 16.88 -23.19 13.48
C ALA A 7 17.29 -21.80 13.97
N VAL A 8 16.33 -20.93 14.31
CA VAL A 8 16.62 -19.56 14.79
C VAL A 8 16.99 -19.59 16.28
N THR A 9 18.11 -18.96 16.62
CA THR A 9 18.56 -18.77 18.01
C THR A 9 18.91 -17.29 18.25
N GLY A 10 18.51 -16.72 19.40
CA GLY A 10 18.83 -15.33 19.80
C GLY A 10 17.69 -14.30 19.69
N GLU A 11 18.02 -13.02 19.89
CA GLU A 11 17.07 -11.87 19.96
C GLU A 11 16.92 -11.11 18.62
N ALA A 12 17.05 -11.78 17.49
CA ALA A 12 16.90 -11.13 16.19
C ALA A 12 15.42 -10.79 15.89
N HIS A 13 15.17 -9.67 15.22
CA HIS A 13 13.81 -9.23 14.85
C HIS A 13 13.51 -9.26 13.35
N GLY A 14 14.55 -9.48 12.53
CA GLY A 14 14.41 -9.61 11.09
C GLY A 14 15.59 -10.35 10.48
N ALA A 15 15.40 -10.93 9.30
CA ALA A 15 16.43 -11.66 8.57
C ALA A 15 16.51 -11.23 7.10
N VAL A 16 17.73 -11.08 6.59
CA VAL A 16 17.97 -11.11 5.14
C VAL A 16 18.32 -12.55 4.77
N VAL A 17 17.50 -13.16 3.92
CA VAL A 17 17.67 -14.55 3.50
C VAL A 17 18.14 -14.58 2.06
N GLU A 18 19.34 -15.10 1.86
CA GLU A 18 19.86 -15.35 0.52
C GLU A 18 19.19 -16.62 -0.06
N LEU A 19 18.63 -16.50 -1.26
CA LEU A 19 18.03 -17.63 -1.97
C LEU A 19 18.67 -17.77 -3.35
N GLN A 20 19.37 -18.89 -3.57
CA GLN A 20 19.76 -19.34 -4.89
C GLN A 20 18.57 -20.06 -5.52
N TRP A 21 17.99 -19.46 -6.57
CA TRP A 21 16.89 -20.07 -7.31
C TRP A 21 17.11 -19.90 -8.82
N ASP A 22 17.05 -20.99 -9.57
CA ASP A 22 17.13 -20.98 -11.04
C ASP A 22 15.83 -20.40 -11.61
N ARG A 23 15.92 -19.19 -12.16
CA ARG A 23 14.77 -18.43 -12.66
C ARG A 23 14.39 -18.90 -14.06
N GLN A 24 14.06 -20.19 -14.22
CA GLN A 24 13.53 -20.67 -15.49
C GLN A 24 12.11 -20.13 -15.72
N GLY A 25 11.99 -19.13 -16.59
CA GLY A 25 10.73 -18.82 -17.27
C GLY A 25 9.76 -17.85 -16.58
N GLY A 26 10.20 -17.01 -15.64
CA GLY A 26 9.39 -15.86 -15.17
C GLY A 26 8.11 -16.19 -14.41
N HIS A 27 7.83 -17.47 -14.13
CA HIS A 27 6.74 -17.92 -13.29
C HIS A 27 7.27 -18.31 -11.91
N THR A 28 6.52 -17.96 -10.86
CA THR A 28 6.72 -18.50 -9.51
C THR A 28 6.52 -20.01 -9.59
N SER A 29 7.62 -20.77 -9.48
CA SER A 29 7.54 -22.23 -9.35
C SER A 29 6.69 -22.58 -8.12
N PRO A 30 5.88 -23.66 -8.15
CA PRO A 30 5.20 -24.20 -6.97
C PRO A 30 6.15 -24.51 -5.79
N ALA A 31 7.46 -24.49 -6.02
CA ALA A 31 8.49 -24.74 -5.03
C ALA A 31 9.17 -23.46 -4.48
N ASP A 32 8.65 -22.24 -4.73
CA ASP A 32 9.18 -21.01 -4.11
C ASP A 32 9.11 -21.06 -2.57
N PRO A 33 10.24 -21.13 -1.85
CA PRO A 33 10.26 -21.37 -0.41
C PRO A 33 9.94 -20.12 0.41
N LYS A 34 9.79 -18.94 -0.23
CA LYS A 34 9.63 -17.66 0.47
C LYS A 34 8.45 -17.64 1.43
N ALA A 35 7.31 -18.21 1.03
CA ALA A 35 6.14 -18.27 1.89
C ALA A 35 6.41 -19.13 3.14
N ALA A 36 7.00 -20.31 2.97
CA ALA A 36 7.33 -21.21 4.07
C ALA A 36 8.38 -20.61 5.03
N ILE A 37 9.36 -19.87 4.49
CA ILE A 37 10.39 -19.17 5.27
C ILE A 37 9.77 -18.01 6.03
N ARG A 38 8.96 -17.15 5.38
CA ARG A 38 8.23 -16.06 6.04
C ARG A 38 7.35 -16.57 7.17
N LEU A 39 6.60 -17.66 6.95
CA LEU A 39 5.77 -18.27 7.97
C LEU A 39 6.60 -18.80 9.16
N GLY A 40 7.70 -19.49 8.88
CA GLY A 40 8.60 -20.00 9.92
C GLY A 40 9.22 -18.89 10.77
N LEU A 41 9.69 -17.82 10.13
CA LEU A 41 10.24 -16.65 10.81
C LEU A 41 9.17 -15.85 11.57
N ALA A 42 7.97 -15.71 11.02
CA ALA A 42 6.87 -15.01 11.68
C ALA A 42 6.43 -15.72 12.97
N ARG A 43 6.45 -17.07 13.01
CA ARG A 43 6.16 -17.85 14.23
C ARG A 43 7.11 -17.53 15.39
N VAL A 44 8.32 -17.08 15.10
CA VAL A 44 9.30 -16.63 16.11
C VAL A 44 9.38 -15.11 16.24
N GLY A 45 8.41 -14.37 15.66
CA GLY A 45 8.33 -12.92 15.77
C GLY A 45 9.28 -12.14 14.86
N MET A 46 9.81 -12.79 13.81
CA MET A 46 10.73 -12.18 12.86
C MET A 46 10.09 -11.88 11.49
N VAL A 47 10.51 -10.79 10.87
CA VAL A 47 10.24 -10.47 9.46
C VAL A 47 11.41 -10.87 8.57
N SER A 48 11.18 -10.99 7.27
CA SER A 48 12.21 -11.45 6.34
C SER A 48 12.17 -10.77 4.98
N GLN A 49 13.35 -10.40 4.50
CA GLN A 49 13.56 -9.96 3.13
C GLN A 49 14.49 -10.92 2.40
N PHE A 50 14.20 -11.16 1.12
CA PHE A 50 14.96 -12.12 0.30
C PHE A 50 15.90 -11.41 -0.65
N LEU A 51 17.13 -11.90 -0.73
CA LEU A 51 18.15 -11.43 -1.66
C LEU A 51 18.49 -12.57 -2.61
N GLN A 52 18.48 -12.30 -3.91
CA GLN A 52 19.04 -13.21 -4.90
C GLN A 52 20.49 -12.78 -5.18
N PRO A 53 21.49 -13.67 -5.00
CA PRO A 53 22.87 -13.36 -5.33
C PRO A 53 23.02 -13.15 -6.85
N PRO A 54 24.00 -12.36 -7.31
CA PRO A 54 24.35 -12.28 -8.72
C PRO A 54 24.81 -13.64 -9.24
N ASP A 55 24.52 -13.94 -10.51
CA ASP A 55 24.97 -15.17 -11.16
C ASP A 55 26.51 -15.19 -11.23
N GLU A 56 27.12 -16.38 -11.15
CA GLU A 56 28.59 -16.52 -11.20
C GLU A 56 29.23 -15.90 -12.46
N GLU A 57 28.49 -15.85 -13.57
CA GLU A 57 28.92 -15.20 -14.82
C GLU A 57 28.93 -13.67 -14.75
N GLN A 58 28.12 -13.06 -13.89
CA GLN A 58 27.99 -11.59 -13.80
C GLN A 58 29.21 -10.93 -13.14
N LYS A 59 30.14 -11.71 -12.54
CA LYS A 59 31.36 -11.24 -11.85
C LYS A 59 31.15 -10.01 -10.95
N GLU A 60 29.92 -9.83 -10.46
CA GLU A 60 29.55 -8.66 -9.67
C GLU A 60 29.87 -8.99 -8.21
N LEU A 61 30.91 -8.38 -7.65
CA LEU A 61 31.21 -8.51 -6.22
C LEU A 61 30.03 -7.96 -5.41
N VAL A 62 29.44 -8.80 -4.56
CA VAL A 62 28.42 -8.38 -3.61
C VAL A 62 29.09 -7.58 -2.49
N THR A 63 29.20 -6.26 -2.69
CA THR A 63 29.64 -5.33 -1.65
C THR A 63 28.45 -4.60 -1.03
N ALA A 64 28.66 -3.88 0.07
CA ALA A 64 27.63 -3.01 0.66
C ALA A 64 27.11 -1.93 -0.31
N GLU A 65 27.91 -1.57 -1.32
CA GLU A 65 27.56 -0.61 -2.37
C GLU A 65 26.65 -1.23 -3.45
N ASN A 66 26.48 -2.55 -3.46
CA ASN A 66 25.58 -3.23 -4.38
C ASN A 66 24.14 -2.79 -4.12
N HIS A 67 23.49 -2.25 -5.15
CA HIS A 67 22.13 -1.73 -5.07
C HIS A 67 21.09 -2.79 -4.67
N ARG A 68 21.33 -4.07 -4.95
CA ARG A 68 20.44 -5.17 -4.53
C ARG A 68 20.48 -5.38 -3.02
N VAL A 69 21.69 -5.34 -2.44
CA VAL A 69 21.89 -5.44 -0.98
C VAL A 69 21.30 -4.22 -0.28
N THR A 70 21.62 -3.02 -0.77
CA THR A 70 21.06 -1.77 -0.21
C THR A 70 19.53 -1.78 -0.27
N GLY A 71 18.94 -2.23 -1.38
CA GLY A 71 17.49 -2.36 -1.54
C GLY A 71 16.89 -3.35 -0.55
N ALA A 72 17.46 -4.56 -0.44
CA ALA A 72 16.99 -5.58 0.50
C ALA A 72 17.07 -5.11 1.96
N VAL A 73 18.14 -4.40 2.35
CA VAL A 73 18.26 -3.83 3.70
C VAL A 73 17.21 -2.74 3.95
N ARG A 74 16.96 -1.86 2.98
CA ARG A 74 15.89 -0.85 3.07
C ARG A 74 14.50 -1.45 3.20
N ASP A 75 14.23 -2.50 2.42
CA ASP A 75 12.96 -3.23 2.51
C ASP A 75 12.81 -3.95 3.84
N LEU A 76 13.89 -4.54 4.38
CA LEU A 76 13.85 -5.13 5.72
C LEU A 76 13.60 -4.07 6.80
N MET A 77 14.24 -2.90 6.72
CA MET A 77 13.96 -1.79 7.63
C MET A 77 12.49 -1.37 7.58
N ARG A 78 11.89 -1.27 6.39
CA ARG A 78 10.46 -1.05 6.23
C ARG A 78 9.63 -2.13 6.94
N GLN A 79 9.97 -3.41 6.74
CA GLN A 79 9.25 -4.51 7.40
C GLN A 79 9.39 -4.48 8.93
N LEU A 80 10.49 -3.96 9.45
CA LEU A 80 10.69 -3.69 10.88
C LEU A 80 9.90 -2.47 11.38
N GLY A 81 9.24 -1.72 10.50
CA GLY A 81 8.53 -0.48 10.82
C GLY A 81 9.44 0.75 10.89
N ILE A 82 10.65 0.67 10.35
CA ILE A 82 11.65 1.73 10.38
C ILE A 82 11.70 2.44 9.02
N LEU A 83 11.44 3.74 9.02
CA LEU A 83 11.68 4.62 7.88
C LEU A 83 12.88 5.51 8.19
N LEU A 84 13.87 5.52 7.30
CA LEU A 84 15.09 6.31 7.49
C LEU A 84 14.80 7.81 7.48
N ASP A 85 13.95 8.24 6.53
CA ASP A 85 13.39 9.58 6.48
C ASP A 85 11.89 9.49 6.72
N TRP A 86 11.44 10.14 7.78
CA TRP A 86 10.02 10.20 8.12
C TRP A 86 9.30 11.25 7.26
N PRO A 87 8.13 10.94 6.67
CA PRO A 87 7.40 11.88 5.83
C PRO A 87 6.97 13.11 6.63
N ARG A 88 7.36 14.29 6.15
CA ARG A 88 6.94 15.59 6.69
C ARG A 88 6.37 16.44 5.56
N PRO A 89 5.17 16.12 5.07
CA PRO A 89 4.58 16.87 3.97
C PRO A 89 4.43 18.34 4.37
N VAL A 90 4.81 19.23 3.46
CA VAL A 90 4.75 20.69 3.63
C VAL A 90 3.66 21.23 2.71
N LEU A 91 2.82 22.11 3.25
CA LEU A 91 1.78 22.85 2.53
C LEU A 91 2.01 24.34 2.69
N ARG A 92 2.10 25.07 1.56
CA ARG A 92 2.32 26.54 1.54
C ARG A 92 3.52 27.00 2.39
N GLY A 93 4.55 26.16 2.52
CA GLY A 93 5.75 26.46 3.32
C GLY A 93 5.66 26.04 4.79
N GLU A 94 4.51 25.55 5.25
CA GLU A 94 4.32 25.06 6.62
C GLU A 94 4.18 23.54 6.65
N ALA A 95 4.87 22.88 7.58
CA ALA A 95 4.70 21.45 7.77
C ALA A 95 3.25 21.15 8.20
N VAL A 96 2.67 20.08 7.65
CA VAL A 96 1.38 19.56 8.10
C VAL A 96 1.60 18.86 9.45
N ALA A 97 1.83 19.65 10.50
CA ALA A 97 2.13 19.16 11.83
C ALA A 97 0.87 18.63 12.53
N GLY A 98 1.05 17.77 13.53
CA GLY A 98 -0.06 17.26 14.35
C GLY A 98 -1.14 16.51 13.56
N THR A 99 -0.78 15.88 12.45
CA THR A 99 -1.73 15.23 11.56
C THR A 99 -1.51 13.72 11.51
N SER A 100 -2.57 12.96 11.79
CA SER A 100 -2.65 11.52 11.56
C SER A 100 -2.79 11.24 10.06
N LEU A 101 -1.85 10.47 9.51
CA LEU A 101 -1.85 9.99 8.13
C LEU A 101 -2.27 8.52 8.15
N VAL A 102 -3.50 8.23 7.72
CA VAL A 102 -4.09 6.91 7.83
C VAL A 102 -4.34 6.35 6.45
N GLY A 103 -3.84 5.15 6.17
CA GLY A 103 -4.15 4.38 4.96
C GLY A 103 -5.16 3.28 5.29
N LEU A 104 -6.27 3.22 4.57
CA LEU A 104 -7.24 2.13 4.64
C LEU A 104 -7.30 1.41 3.29
N MET A 105 -7.08 0.10 3.32
CA MET A 105 -7.23 -0.75 2.15
C MET A 105 -7.81 -2.11 2.53
N THR A 106 -8.07 -2.92 1.51
CA THR A 106 -8.44 -4.33 1.68
C THR A 106 -7.42 -5.22 1.01
N ILE A 107 -6.80 -6.08 1.79
CA ILE A 107 -5.97 -7.18 1.29
C ILE A 107 -6.90 -8.30 0.82
N ARG A 108 -6.63 -8.83 -0.37
CA ARG A 108 -7.36 -9.99 -0.90
C ARG A 108 -6.46 -11.22 -0.80
N LYS A 109 -6.93 -12.23 -0.10
CA LYS A 109 -6.25 -13.53 0.01
C LYS A 109 -6.97 -14.54 -0.87
N SER A 110 -6.25 -15.20 -1.76
CA SER A 110 -6.77 -16.37 -2.47
C SER A 110 -6.71 -17.56 -1.52
N THR A 111 -7.85 -18.15 -1.16
CA THR A 111 -7.88 -19.36 -0.34
C THR A 111 -7.90 -20.57 -1.28
N GLY A 112 -6.88 -21.42 -1.15
CA GLY A 112 -6.79 -22.66 -1.89
C GLY A 112 -7.67 -23.72 -1.24
N ARG A 113 -8.78 -24.10 -1.88
CA ARG A 113 -9.43 -25.39 -1.63
C ARG A 113 -9.30 -26.25 -2.87
N ARG A 114 -8.50 -27.33 -2.80
CA ARG A 114 -8.45 -28.33 -3.86
C ARG A 114 -9.75 -29.14 -3.84
N GLY A 115 -10.61 -28.96 -4.86
CA GLY A 115 -11.77 -29.84 -5.05
C GLY A 115 -12.96 -29.28 -5.83
N ARG A 116 -13.07 -27.97 -6.06
CA ARG A 116 -14.05 -27.36 -6.97
C ARG A 116 -13.44 -26.12 -7.63
N ARG A 117 -13.85 -25.82 -8.86
CA ARG A 117 -13.35 -24.75 -9.74
C ARG A 117 -13.61 -23.31 -9.22
N ARG A 118 -13.49 -23.03 -7.92
CA ARG A 118 -13.69 -21.71 -7.35
C ARG A 118 -12.61 -21.46 -6.29
N TYR A 119 -11.72 -20.52 -6.58
CA TYR A 119 -10.89 -19.90 -5.56
C TYR A 119 -11.83 -19.05 -4.70
N ASP A 120 -11.96 -19.38 -3.42
CA ASP A 120 -12.62 -18.47 -2.48
C ASP A 120 -11.63 -17.33 -2.20
N THR A 121 -12.13 -16.10 -2.10
CA THR A 121 -11.28 -14.92 -1.85
C THR A 121 -11.67 -14.36 -0.50
N ALA A 122 -10.77 -14.44 0.48
CA ALA A 122 -10.99 -13.79 1.76
C ALA A 122 -10.57 -12.33 1.67
N TYR A 123 -11.41 -11.45 2.22
CA TYR A 123 -11.15 -10.01 2.27
C TYR A 123 -10.72 -9.62 3.68
N LEU A 124 -9.59 -8.94 3.79
CA LEU A 124 -9.06 -8.44 5.06
C LEU A 124 -8.84 -6.91 4.97
N PRO A 125 -9.72 -6.11 5.58
CA PRO A 125 -9.49 -4.68 5.77
C PRO A 125 -8.26 -4.47 6.66
N VAL A 126 -7.39 -3.54 6.27
CA VAL A 126 -6.20 -3.16 7.04
C VAL A 126 -6.09 -1.65 7.08
N MET A 127 -5.82 -1.13 8.28
CA MET A 127 -5.57 0.27 8.55
C MET A 127 -4.12 0.44 8.99
N VAL A 128 -3.39 1.33 8.32
CA VAL A 128 -2.04 1.75 8.69
C VAL A 128 -2.11 3.20 9.15
N TRP A 129 -1.63 3.46 10.35
CA TRP A 129 -1.63 4.78 10.97
C TRP A 129 -0.20 5.25 11.19
N MET A 130 0.10 6.43 10.66
CA MET A 130 1.33 7.17 10.87
C MET A 130 0.98 8.55 11.44
N SER A 131 1.83 9.13 12.28
CA SER A 131 1.70 10.53 12.72
C SER A 131 2.77 11.41 12.10
N THR A 132 2.50 12.68 11.87
CA THR A 132 3.55 13.66 11.49
C THR A 132 4.38 14.14 12.69
N THR A 133 4.02 13.77 13.93
CA THR A 133 4.69 14.22 15.16
C THR A 133 5.65 13.21 15.74
N ASP A 134 5.41 11.92 15.52
CA ASP A 134 6.28 10.84 15.96
C ASP A 134 6.70 9.96 14.77
N SER A 135 7.47 8.91 15.04
CA SER A 135 7.97 7.99 14.00
C SER A 135 7.43 6.57 14.18
N ARG A 136 6.17 6.44 14.62
CA ARG A 136 5.53 5.14 14.82
C ARG A 136 4.61 4.81 13.65
N ILE A 137 4.74 3.58 13.16
CA ILE A 137 3.82 2.99 12.19
C ILE A 137 3.00 1.94 12.94
N LEU A 138 1.73 2.25 13.13
CA LEU A 138 0.77 1.36 13.78
C LEU A 138 -0.13 0.73 12.74
N VAL A 139 -0.56 -0.49 12.99
CA VAL A 139 -1.45 -1.24 12.12
C VAL A 139 -2.58 -1.83 12.95
N HIS A 140 -3.78 -1.78 12.39
CA HIS A 140 -4.94 -2.47 12.94
C HIS A 140 -5.72 -3.13 11.81
N TYR A 141 -6.33 -4.27 12.11
CA TYR A 141 -7.26 -4.97 11.24
C TYR A 141 -8.40 -5.55 12.10
N PRO A 142 -9.57 -5.86 11.52
CA PRO A 142 -10.65 -6.51 12.26
C PRO A 142 -10.19 -7.83 12.89
N GLY A 143 -10.50 -8.05 14.17
CA GLY A 143 -10.06 -9.22 14.93
C GLY A 143 -8.70 -9.08 15.62
N ALA A 144 -7.94 -8.01 15.36
CA ALA A 144 -6.74 -7.70 16.14
C ALA A 144 -7.11 -7.31 17.58
N SER A 145 -6.28 -7.69 18.56
CA SER A 145 -6.48 -7.34 19.97
C SER A 145 -6.26 -5.85 20.26
N GLY A 146 -5.59 -5.13 19.37
CA GLY A 146 -5.31 -3.71 19.46
C GLY A 146 -4.37 -3.24 18.36
N TRP A 147 -3.92 -2.00 18.46
CA TRP A 147 -2.90 -1.44 17.57
C TRP A 147 -1.55 -2.14 17.78
N ALA A 148 -0.99 -2.67 16.70
CA ALA A 148 0.31 -3.33 16.70
C ALA A 148 1.34 -2.49 15.95
N THR A 149 2.63 -2.62 16.28
CA THR A 149 3.69 -2.07 15.42
C THR A 149 3.66 -2.76 14.06
N TYR A 150 4.22 -2.13 13.03
CA TYR A 150 4.23 -2.70 11.68
C TYR A 150 4.80 -4.13 11.62
N ARG A 151 5.90 -4.39 12.35
CA ARG A 151 6.50 -5.73 12.46
C ARG A 151 5.55 -6.72 13.13
N GLU A 152 4.98 -6.37 14.27
CA GLU A 152 4.05 -7.23 15.01
C GLU A 152 2.81 -7.56 14.19
N ALA A 153 2.26 -6.57 13.47
CA ALA A 153 1.14 -6.81 12.57
C ALA A 153 1.52 -7.77 11.44
N ALA A 154 2.69 -7.61 10.82
CA ALA A 154 3.18 -8.52 9.79
C ALA A 154 3.30 -9.96 10.31
N THR A 155 3.88 -10.17 11.51
CA THR A 155 4.04 -11.50 12.07
C THR A 155 2.72 -12.11 12.53
N GLN A 156 1.83 -11.32 13.13
CA GLN A 156 0.47 -11.75 13.50
C GLN A 156 -0.34 -12.16 12.28
N LEU A 157 -0.31 -11.37 11.19
CA LEU A 157 -1.04 -11.66 9.95
C LEU A 157 -0.57 -12.95 9.28
N ALA A 158 0.72 -13.28 9.38
CA ALA A 158 1.27 -14.52 8.84
C ALA A 158 0.77 -15.78 9.55
N VAL A 159 0.37 -15.68 10.82
CA VAL A 159 -0.13 -16.80 11.62
C VAL A 159 -1.62 -16.70 11.93
N ALA A 160 -2.29 -15.62 11.51
CA ALA A 160 -3.69 -15.39 11.80
C ALA A 160 -4.59 -16.44 11.14
N ALA A 161 -5.59 -16.90 11.90
CA ALA A 161 -6.64 -17.75 11.36
C ALA A 161 -7.41 -17.01 10.27
N GLU A 162 -7.82 -17.74 9.23
CA GLU A 162 -8.54 -17.15 8.11
C GLU A 162 -9.94 -16.72 8.55
N THR A 163 -10.26 -15.44 8.35
CA THR A 163 -11.61 -14.90 8.47
C THR A 163 -11.88 -14.06 7.24
N ASP A 164 -12.90 -14.42 6.47
CA ASP A 164 -13.39 -13.55 5.41
C ASP A 164 -14.27 -12.45 6.02
N TRP A 165 -13.75 -11.22 6.02
CA TRP A 165 -14.47 -10.07 6.55
C TRP A 165 -15.49 -9.49 5.56
N TYR A 166 -15.53 -9.98 4.31
CA TYR A 166 -16.56 -9.59 3.36
C TYR A 166 -17.96 -10.00 3.83
N ASP A 167 -18.11 -11.19 4.42
CA ASP A 167 -19.39 -11.69 4.93
C ASP A 167 -19.81 -10.99 6.25
N ASN A 168 -18.89 -10.27 6.90
CA ASN A 168 -19.07 -9.63 8.19
C ASN A 168 -19.10 -8.10 8.10
N GLN A 169 -19.72 -7.54 7.05
CA GLN A 169 -19.67 -6.10 6.77
C GLN A 169 -20.09 -5.22 7.96
N ALA A 170 -21.15 -5.59 8.68
CA ALA A 170 -21.60 -4.81 9.85
C ALA A 170 -20.51 -4.67 10.92
N ALA A 171 -19.75 -5.75 11.19
CA ALA A 171 -18.64 -5.73 12.12
C ALA A 171 -17.47 -4.89 11.59
N VAL A 172 -17.18 -4.95 10.29
CA VAL A 172 -16.14 -4.12 9.65
C VAL A 172 -16.50 -2.63 9.71
N HIS A 173 -17.75 -2.27 9.43
CA HIS A 173 -18.22 -0.89 9.54
C HIS A 173 -18.17 -0.37 10.98
N HIS A 174 -18.57 -1.19 11.94
CA HIS A 174 -18.41 -0.85 13.36
C HIS A 174 -16.94 -0.65 13.73
N TRP A 175 -16.06 -1.59 13.35
CA TRP A 175 -14.62 -1.49 13.57
C TRP A 175 -14.06 -0.19 12.99
N LEU A 176 -14.35 0.13 11.73
CA LEU A 176 -13.85 1.36 11.09
C LEU A 176 -14.32 2.60 11.85
N GLN A 177 -15.62 2.68 12.15
CA GLN A 177 -16.20 3.81 12.87
C GLN A 177 -15.59 3.94 14.28
N GLU A 178 -15.43 2.83 14.99
CA GLU A 178 -14.85 2.77 16.33
C GLU A 178 -13.39 3.21 16.34
N ARG A 179 -12.54 2.67 15.46
CA ARG A 179 -11.12 3.09 15.34
C ARG A 179 -10.98 4.56 14.99
N LEU A 180 -11.82 5.09 14.09
CA LEU A 180 -11.79 6.52 13.75
C LEU A 180 -12.19 7.38 14.95
N LEU A 181 -13.32 7.10 15.59
CA LEU A 181 -13.89 7.95 16.63
C LEU A 181 -13.16 7.85 17.98
N GLN A 182 -12.72 6.65 18.36
CA GLN A 182 -12.15 6.42 19.69
C GLN A 182 -10.63 6.54 19.73
N ASP A 183 -9.94 6.21 18.63
CA ASP A 183 -8.48 6.12 18.65
C ASP A 183 -7.82 7.26 17.86
N ILE A 184 -8.29 7.51 16.62
CA ILE A 184 -7.55 8.36 15.67
C ILE A 184 -7.94 9.83 15.78
N LEU A 185 -9.23 10.15 15.71
CA LEU A 185 -9.71 11.54 15.72
C LEU A 185 -9.44 12.30 17.02
N PRO A 186 -9.38 11.66 18.20
CA PRO A 186 -8.94 12.33 19.43
C PRO A 186 -7.49 12.85 19.39
N GLU A 187 -6.62 12.26 18.57
CA GLU A 187 -5.23 12.72 18.40
C GLU A 187 -5.12 14.00 17.54
N GLY A 188 -6.25 14.45 16.98
CA GLY A 188 -6.34 15.70 16.24
C GLY A 188 -6.57 15.48 14.74
N ARG A 189 -5.98 16.36 13.92
CA ARG A 189 -6.25 16.42 12.48
C ARG A 189 -5.90 15.07 11.83
N THR A 190 -6.79 14.57 10.98
CA THR A 190 -6.63 13.26 10.34
C THR A 190 -6.87 13.35 8.85
N LEU A 191 -5.94 12.78 8.09
CA LEU A 191 -6.08 12.48 6.66
C LEU A 191 -6.24 10.97 6.49
N LEU A 192 -7.45 10.53 6.16
CA LEU A 192 -7.76 9.16 5.78
C LEU A 192 -7.64 9.00 4.26
N LEU A 193 -6.63 8.26 3.84
CA LEU A 193 -6.38 7.83 2.47
C LEU A 193 -7.04 6.47 2.27
N VAL A 194 -7.97 6.35 1.32
CA VAL A 194 -8.71 5.11 1.08
C VAL A 194 -8.38 4.58 -0.31
N ASP A 195 -7.95 3.32 -0.42
CA ASP A 195 -7.91 2.64 -1.72
C ASP A 195 -9.34 2.41 -2.20
N GLY A 196 -9.79 3.24 -3.15
CA GLY A 196 -11.17 3.24 -3.64
C GLY A 196 -11.54 2.00 -4.44
N TYR A 197 -10.57 1.29 -5.02
CA TYR A 197 -10.83 0.10 -5.82
C TYR A 197 -10.90 -1.17 -4.97
N ARG A 198 -9.98 -1.32 -4.01
CA ARG A 198 -9.90 -2.52 -3.16
C ARG A 198 -10.94 -2.51 -2.04
N THR A 199 -11.30 -1.33 -1.53
CA THR A 199 -12.17 -1.16 -0.35
C THR A 199 -13.67 -1.16 -0.66
N ARG A 200 -14.05 -0.88 -1.91
CA ARG A 200 -15.46 -0.70 -2.33
C ARG A 200 -16.38 -1.91 -2.12
N ASN A 201 -15.83 -3.11 -2.00
CA ASN A 201 -16.62 -4.34 -1.91
C ASN A 201 -17.41 -4.42 -0.59
N TRP A 202 -16.80 -4.05 0.54
CA TRP A 202 -17.48 -3.99 1.84
C TRP A 202 -17.88 -2.56 2.22
N TRP A 203 -17.19 -1.54 1.68
CA TRP A 203 -17.55 -0.15 1.85
C TRP A 203 -18.18 0.43 0.57
N GLY A 204 -19.43 0.06 0.28
CA GLY A 204 -20.10 0.40 -0.99
C GLY A 204 -20.13 1.90 -1.34
N TRP A 205 -20.04 2.79 -0.35
CA TRP A 205 -19.91 4.24 -0.56
C TRP A 205 -18.65 4.64 -1.35
N MET A 206 -17.61 3.81 -1.35
CA MET A 206 -16.37 4.04 -2.12
C MET A 206 -16.50 3.72 -3.62
N THR A 207 -17.68 3.29 -4.09
CA THR A 207 -17.91 3.03 -5.53
C THR A 207 -18.13 4.32 -6.32
N ASN A 208 -17.79 4.31 -7.61
CA ASN A 208 -17.94 5.49 -8.48
C ASN A 208 -19.39 6.00 -8.56
N THR A 209 -20.38 5.12 -8.37
CA THR A 209 -21.81 5.47 -8.47
C THR A 209 -22.44 5.92 -7.16
N ALA A 210 -21.85 5.58 -6.01
CA ALA A 210 -22.42 5.88 -4.69
C ALA A 210 -21.65 6.95 -3.92
N VAL A 211 -20.41 7.24 -4.31
CA VAL A 211 -19.55 8.22 -3.65
C VAL A 211 -20.16 9.62 -3.76
N THR A 212 -20.17 10.32 -2.65
CA THR A 212 -20.68 11.69 -2.53
C THR A 212 -19.68 12.53 -1.76
N VAL A 213 -19.51 13.78 -2.19
CA VAL A 213 -18.60 14.74 -1.54
C VAL A 213 -19.29 15.31 -0.30
N ASP A 214 -18.50 15.58 0.74
CA ASP A 214 -18.90 16.18 2.01
C ASP A 214 -19.92 15.35 2.84
N ASP A 215 -20.17 14.11 2.43
CA ASP A 215 -20.91 13.08 3.15
C ASP A 215 -19.98 12.03 3.77
N LEU A 216 -20.49 11.28 4.74
CA LEU A 216 -19.84 10.06 5.25
C LEU A 216 -20.89 8.98 5.48
N LYS A 217 -20.60 7.75 5.08
CA LYS A 217 -21.52 6.61 5.19
C LYS A 217 -20.81 5.39 5.77
N PHE A 218 -21.48 4.69 6.68
CA PHE A 218 -21.08 3.43 7.30
C PHE A 218 -22.29 2.49 7.31
N GLY A 219 -22.07 1.23 6.93
CA GLY A 219 -23.08 0.18 6.85
C GLY A 219 -24.20 0.46 5.84
N ASP A 220 -25.26 -0.34 5.92
CA ASP A 220 -26.50 -0.21 5.14
C ASP A 220 -27.46 0.86 5.74
N ARG A 221 -26.93 1.76 6.59
CA ARG A 221 -27.77 2.83 7.12
C ARG A 221 -28.07 3.78 5.97
N LYS A 222 -29.35 3.84 5.58
CA LYS A 222 -29.95 4.93 4.77
C LYS A 222 -29.74 6.34 5.37
N GLN A 223 -29.13 6.43 6.55
CA GLN A 223 -28.84 7.66 7.26
C GLN A 223 -27.45 8.16 6.84
N LEU A 224 -27.45 9.24 6.07
CA LEU A 224 -26.24 10.01 5.78
C LEU A 224 -25.79 10.69 7.08
N TRP A 225 -24.53 10.55 7.44
CA TRP A 225 -23.91 11.59 8.26
C TRP A 225 -23.59 12.74 7.32
N ALA A 226 -23.90 13.96 7.73
CA ALA A 226 -23.47 15.19 7.06
C ALA A 226 -22.21 15.70 7.80
N PRO A 227 -21.06 15.00 7.67
CA PRO A 227 -19.87 15.17 8.51
C PRO A 227 -19.31 16.59 8.48
N VAL A 228 -19.43 17.32 7.37
CA VAL A 228 -18.91 18.70 7.29
C VAL A 228 -19.53 19.65 8.31
N ASN A 229 -20.73 19.34 8.80
CA ASN A 229 -21.43 20.12 9.83
C ASN A 229 -21.50 19.41 11.20
N ASP A 230 -20.91 18.23 11.33
CA ASP A 230 -20.93 17.46 12.57
C ASP A 230 -19.58 17.62 13.29
N PRO A 231 -19.53 18.27 14.47
CA PRO A 231 -18.30 18.45 15.24
C PRO A 231 -17.55 17.14 15.53
N LEU A 232 -18.25 16.00 15.55
CA LEU A 232 -17.63 14.70 15.75
C LEU A 232 -16.60 14.35 14.66
N TRP A 233 -16.77 14.91 13.46
CA TRP A 233 -15.95 14.62 12.28
C TRP A 233 -15.10 15.80 11.82
N GLU A 234 -15.02 16.90 12.59
CA GLU A 234 -14.29 18.12 12.21
C GLU A 234 -12.79 17.90 11.93
N ASN A 235 -12.23 16.87 12.57
CA ASN A 235 -10.84 16.49 12.41
C ASN A 235 -10.58 15.59 11.19
N LEU A 236 -11.62 15.07 10.53
CA LEU A 236 -11.47 14.09 9.46
C LEU A 236 -11.43 14.74 8.07
N ARG A 237 -10.42 14.37 7.28
CA ARG A 237 -10.37 14.57 5.84
C ARG A 237 -10.23 13.22 5.16
N ILE A 238 -10.94 13.03 4.05
CA ILE A 238 -10.94 11.76 3.32
C ILE A 238 -10.50 12.03 1.89
N VAL A 239 -9.45 11.33 1.47
CA VAL A 239 -9.03 11.31 0.06
C VAL A 239 -9.14 9.87 -0.44
N ARG A 240 -10.03 9.68 -1.41
CA ARG A 240 -10.16 8.44 -2.15
C ARG A 240 -9.08 8.39 -3.22
N ILE A 241 -8.35 7.29 -3.26
CA ILE A 241 -7.25 7.04 -4.17
C ILE A 241 -7.66 5.97 -5.18
N LEU A 242 -7.50 6.27 -6.46
CA LEU A 242 -7.56 5.29 -7.54
C LEU A 242 -6.16 5.21 -8.16
N SER A 243 -5.56 4.03 -8.11
CA SER A 243 -4.24 3.79 -8.68
C SER A 243 -4.34 3.57 -10.19
N GLY A 244 -3.30 3.92 -10.93
CA GLY A 244 -3.22 3.71 -12.38
C GLY A 244 -3.19 2.24 -12.82
N ASP A 245 -3.04 1.31 -11.89
CA ASP A 245 -3.20 -0.12 -12.14
C ASP A 245 -4.69 -0.54 -12.08
N SER A 246 -5.58 0.35 -11.65
CA SER A 246 -7.02 0.16 -11.83
C SER A 246 -7.38 0.38 -13.30
N GLU A 247 -8.26 -0.46 -13.84
CA GLU A 247 -8.87 -0.27 -15.16
C GLU A 247 -9.81 0.97 -15.21
N GLU A 248 -9.80 1.79 -14.15
CA GLU A 248 -10.69 2.93 -13.95
C GLU A 248 -9.95 4.28 -14.03
N THR A 249 -8.62 4.27 -14.09
CA THR A 249 -7.83 5.50 -14.25
C THR A 249 -7.61 5.81 -15.72
N ALA A 250 -7.84 7.06 -16.12
CA ALA A 250 -7.66 7.49 -17.49
C ALA A 250 -6.21 7.31 -17.99
N GLN A 251 -6.07 6.97 -19.26
CA GLN A 251 -4.79 7.13 -19.97
C GLN A 251 -4.54 8.60 -20.27
N TRP A 252 -3.28 8.99 -20.40
CA TRP A 252 -2.91 10.39 -20.52
C TRP A 252 -1.63 10.58 -21.34
N PHE A 253 -1.52 11.76 -21.93
CA PHE A 253 -0.33 12.31 -22.57
C PHE A 253 -0.39 13.84 -22.42
N GLY A 254 0.76 14.49 -22.49
CA GLY A 254 0.84 15.94 -22.57
C GLY A 254 1.24 16.37 -23.97
N THR A 255 0.79 17.56 -24.37
CA THR A 255 1.28 18.29 -25.54
C THR A 255 1.87 19.60 -25.05
N ASP A 256 3.00 20.01 -25.62
CA ASP A 256 3.51 21.37 -25.42
C ASP A 256 2.99 22.34 -26.51
N ASP A 257 3.41 23.60 -26.44
CA ASP A 257 3.02 24.66 -27.39
C ASP A 257 3.48 24.38 -28.84
N GLU A 258 4.40 23.43 -29.04
CA GLU A 258 4.89 22.98 -30.34
C GLU A 258 4.22 21.66 -30.79
N GLU A 259 3.11 21.26 -30.14
CA GLU A 259 2.39 19.99 -30.35
C GLU A 259 3.27 18.73 -30.14
N ARG A 260 4.40 18.85 -29.43
CA ARG A 260 5.24 17.70 -29.11
C ARG A 260 4.56 16.89 -28.02
N VAL A 261 4.33 15.61 -28.31
CA VAL A 261 3.72 14.67 -27.36
C VAL A 261 4.76 14.20 -26.35
N GLY A 262 4.45 14.38 -25.07
CA GLY A 262 5.28 13.95 -23.94
C GLY A 262 4.44 13.37 -22.80
N VAL A 263 5.09 13.10 -21.66
CA VAL A 263 4.40 12.55 -20.48
C VAL A 263 4.74 13.41 -19.24
N PRO A 264 3.94 14.46 -18.95
CA PRO A 264 4.24 15.43 -17.89
C PRO A 264 4.07 14.92 -16.45
N HIS A 265 5.07 15.07 -15.59
CA HIS A 265 4.95 14.68 -14.18
C HIS A 265 4.40 15.83 -13.31
N GLY A 266 3.80 15.47 -12.16
CA GLY A 266 3.30 16.44 -11.18
C GLY A 266 1.88 16.18 -10.70
N LEU A 267 1.29 17.18 -10.04
CA LEU A 267 -0.09 17.15 -9.59
C LEU A 267 -0.93 18.14 -10.42
N PHE A 268 -1.96 17.63 -11.06
CA PHE A 268 -2.83 18.37 -11.96
C PHE A 268 -4.26 18.40 -11.40
N ARG A 269 -4.92 19.55 -11.49
CA ARG A 269 -6.32 19.69 -11.08
C ARG A 269 -7.22 19.31 -12.24
N LEU A 270 -8.08 18.31 -12.04
CA LEU A 270 -9.10 17.88 -13.02
C LEU A 270 -10.45 18.55 -12.76
N SER A 271 -10.83 18.67 -11.49
CA SER A 271 -12.04 19.36 -11.03
C SER A 271 -11.75 20.07 -9.70
N GLU A 272 -12.78 20.64 -9.07
CA GLU A 272 -12.63 21.25 -7.73
C GLU A 272 -12.11 20.24 -6.68
N ARG A 273 -12.55 18.98 -6.76
CA ARG A 273 -12.25 17.92 -5.77
C ARG A 273 -11.42 16.76 -6.33
N THR A 274 -11.17 16.72 -7.64
CA THR A 274 -10.45 15.63 -8.30
C THR A 274 -9.12 16.12 -8.85
N PHE A 275 -8.06 15.37 -8.54
CA PHE A 275 -6.69 15.68 -8.92
C PHE A 275 -6.03 14.44 -9.51
N LEU A 276 -5.13 14.67 -10.47
CA LEU A 276 -4.35 13.63 -11.12
C LEU A 276 -2.88 13.80 -10.75
N SER A 277 -2.30 12.76 -10.18
CA SER A 277 -0.90 12.71 -9.78
C SER A 277 -0.13 11.83 -10.74
N ALA A 278 0.66 12.45 -11.61
CA ALA A 278 1.51 11.79 -12.57
C ALA A 278 2.92 11.60 -12.00
N GLN A 279 3.42 10.37 -12.08
CA GLN A 279 4.75 10.03 -11.61
C GLN A 279 5.85 10.57 -12.54
N GLU A 280 6.97 11.01 -11.95
CA GLU A 280 8.19 11.28 -12.72
C GLU A 280 8.75 10.00 -13.34
N ILE A 281 9.21 10.10 -14.58
CA ILE A 281 9.83 8.99 -15.29
C ILE A 281 11.17 8.62 -14.65
N PRO A 282 11.35 7.42 -14.10
CA PRO A 282 12.62 7.05 -13.48
C PRO A 282 13.76 7.09 -14.49
N GLY A 283 14.92 7.60 -14.08
CA GLY A 283 16.09 7.71 -14.96
C GLY A 283 16.60 6.38 -15.51
N ALA A 284 16.29 5.25 -14.86
CA ALA A 284 16.61 3.90 -15.34
C ALA A 284 15.83 3.49 -16.60
N THR A 285 14.72 4.17 -16.91
CA THR A 285 13.86 3.87 -18.06
C THR A 285 14.41 4.38 -19.39
N LYS A 286 15.60 5.02 -19.42
CA LYS A 286 16.25 5.52 -20.66
C LYS A 286 16.42 4.45 -21.75
N LYS A 287 16.46 3.16 -21.40
CA LYS A 287 16.58 2.03 -22.34
C LYS A 287 15.24 1.48 -22.85
N PHE A 288 14.13 1.93 -22.27
CA PHE A 288 12.77 1.45 -22.56
C PHE A 288 12.27 2.03 -23.89
N LEU A 289 11.08 1.62 -24.32
CA LEU A 289 10.40 2.24 -25.45
C LEU A 289 10.17 3.71 -25.16
N ARG A 290 10.53 4.55 -26.13
CA ARG A 290 10.15 5.96 -26.11
C ARG A 290 8.71 6.09 -26.60
N PRO A 291 8.01 7.20 -26.31
CA PRO A 291 6.64 7.43 -26.81
C PRO A 291 6.51 7.30 -28.33
N SER A 292 7.57 7.56 -29.09
CA SER A 292 7.63 7.41 -30.56
C SER A 292 8.00 6.00 -31.05
N ASP A 293 8.32 5.07 -30.16
CA ASP A 293 8.67 3.70 -30.51
C ASP A 293 7.43 2.78 -30.36
N SER A 294 7.13 1.96 -31.38
CA SER A 294 6.09 0.92 -31.27
C SER A 294 6.66 -0.38 -30.71
N LYS A 295 5.85 -1.08 -29.90
CA LYS A 295 6.18 -2.43 -29.43
C LYS A 295 6.21 -3.45 -30.58
N LEU A 296 5.48 -3.19 -31.67
CA LEU A 296 5.54 -3.99 -32.89
C LEU A 296 6.92 -3.87 -33.57
N ASP A 297 7.51 -2.67 -33.57
CA ASP A 297 8.81 -2.42 -34.21
C ASP A 297 10.00 -2.81 -33.34
N LYS A 298 9.84 -2.71 -32.01
CA LYS A 298 10.89 -2.99 -31.02
C LYS A 298 10.41 -3.99 -29.96
N PRO A 299 10.11 -5.25 -30.34
CA PRO A 299 9.53 -6.24 -29.43
C PRO A 299 10.44 -6.59 -28.25
N GLY A 300 11.76 -6.44 -28.38
CA GLY A 300 12.72 -6.67 -27.28
C GLY A 300 12.80 -5.55 -26.24
N LYS A 301 12.24 -4.35 -26.50
CA LYS A 301 12.31 -3.21 -25.57
C LYS A 301 11.11 -3.15 -24.65
N GLN A 302 11.31 -3.14 -23.35
CA GLN A 302 10.21 -2.94 -22.40
C GLN A 302 9.58 -1.55 -22.59
N GLY A 303 8.25 -1.48 -22.58
CA GLY A 303 7.55 -0.21 -22.46
C GLY A 303 7.42 0.16 -20.99
N TRP A 304 7.58 1.44 -20.67
CA TRP A 304 7.25 1.96 -19.34
C TRP A 304 6.23 3.08 -19.52
N LEU A 305 5.05 2.90 -18.91
CA LEU A 305 4.02 3.91 -18.91
C LEU A 305 4.05 4.61 -17.54
N PRO A 306 4.25 5.94 -17.53
CA PRO A 306 4.18 6.73 -16.31
C PRO A 306 2.83 6.53 -15.65
N ARG A 307 2.86 6.14 -14.38
CA ARG A 307 1.66 5.69 -13.69
C ARG A 307 0.93 6.88 -13.09
N LEU A 308 -0.33 7.03 -13.50
CA LEU A 308 -1.25 8.07 -13.03
C LEU A 308 -1.95 7.59 -11.76
N MET A 309 -2.21 8.49 -10.81
CA MET A 309 -3.06 8.22 -9.65
C MET A 309 -4.10 9.31 -9.58
N GLU A 310 -5.37 8.95 -9.50
CA GLU A 310 -6.44 9.90 -9.23
C GLU A 310 -6.65 10.02 -7.70
N ALA A 311 -6.73 11.25 -7.23
CA ALA A 311 -7.04 11.61 -5.86
C ALA A 311 -8.33 12.44 -5.83
N VAL A 312 -9.37 11.90 -5.20
CA VAL A 312 -10.65 12.59 -5.01
C VAL A 312 -10.80 12.96 -3.53
N VAL A 313 -10.85 14.25 -3.24
CA VAL A 313 -11.04 14.76 -1.88
C VAL A 313 -12.52 14.72 -1.53
N LEU A 314 -12.92 13.65 -0.84
CA LEU A 314 -14.31 13.37 -0.50
C LEU A 314 -14.78 14.17 0.71
N LEU A 315 -13.95 14.28 1.74
CA LEU A 315 -14.27 15.05 2.94
C LEU A 315 -13.16 16.05 3.21
N ASN A 316 -13.56 17.29 3.46
CA ASN A 316 -12.66 18.41 3.72
C ASN A 316 -13.32 19.33 4.75
N ALA A 317 -12.53 20.02 5.57
CA ALA A 317 -13.10 20.99 6.51
C ALA A 317 -13.57 22.26 5.77
N PRO A 318 -14.62 22.96 6.27
CA PRO A 318 -15.06 24.22 5.69
C PRO A 318 -13.91 25.23 5.56
N GLY A 319 -13.73 25.77 4.34
CA GLY A 319 -12.71 26.79 4.06
C GLY A 319 -11.28 26.25 3.82
N GLU A 320 -11.02 24.95 3.98
CA GLU A 320 -9.77 24.34 3.54
C GLU A 320 -9.74 24.18 2.02
N ASP A 321 -8.57 24.32 1.39
CA ASP A 321 -8.42 24.11 -0.05
C ASP A 321 -8.23 22.61 -0.33
N PRO A 322 -9.13 21.94 -1.07
CA PRO A 322 -9.00 20.51 -1.37
C PRO A 322 -7.66 20.14 -2.02
N ALA A 323 -7.06 21.05 -2.80
CA ALA A 323 -5.76 20.79 -3.43
C ALA A 323 -4.65 20.52 -2.42
N GLN A 324 -4.77 21.04 -1.19
CA GLN A 324 -3.81 20.77 -0.13
C GLN A 324 -3.77 19.28 0.22
N TRP A 325 -4.92 18.65 0.39
CA TRP A 325 -4.98 17.22 0.75
C TRP A 325 -4.55 16.31 -0.39
N ALA A 326 -4.87 16.69 -1.64
CA ALA A 326 -4.33 16.02 -2.82
C ALA A 326 -2.80 16.17 -2.93
N ALA A 327 -2.25 17.35 -2.60
CA ALA A 327 -0.81 17.58 -2.56
C ALA A 327 -0.11 16.76 -1.47
N VAL A 328 -0.72 16.62 -0.28
CA VAL A 328 -0.20 15.71 0.75
C VAL A 328 -0.17 14.28 0.23
N ALA A 329 -1.24 13.78 -0.39
CA ALA A 329 -1.27 12.44 -0.97
C ALA A 329 -0.20 12.25 -2.06
N HIS A 330 0.03 13.26 -2.91
CA HIS A 330 1.10 13.25 -3.90
C HIS A 330 2.50 13.22 -3.25
N HIS A 331 2.76 14.09 -2.27
CA HIS A 331 4.05 14.12 -1.56
C HIS A 331 4.36 12.81 -0.85
N LEU A 332 3.35 12.15 -0.27
CA LEU A 332 3.51 10.84 0.36
C LEU A 332 3.90 9.74 -0.64
N ARG A 333 3.78 9.94 -1.95
CA ARG A 333 4.33 9.00 -2.95
C ARG A 333 5.83 9.18 -3.15
N ILE A 334 6.33 10.41 -3.06
CA ILE A 334 7.74 10.73 -3.35
C ILE A 334 8.63 10.68 -2.09
N MET A 335 8.05 10.72 -0.89
CA MET A 335 8.79 10.79 0.39
C MET A 335 9.11 9.40 1.00
N ALA A 336 8.96 8.31 0.27
CA ALA A 336 9.20 6.97 0.79
C ALA A 336 10.70 6.62 0.81
N SER A 337 11.34 6.68 1.98
CA SER A 337 12.80 6.50 2.11
C SER A 337 13.33 5.11 1.69
N HIS A 338 12.48 4.08 1.68
CA HIS A 338 12.84 2.74 1.23
C HIS A 338 12.81 2.57 -0.30
N HIS A 339 12.19 3.50 -1.04
CA HIS A 339 12.17 3.50 -2.50
C HIS A 339 12.86 4.74 -3.09
N ARG A 340 13.62 4.55 -4.17
CA ARG A 340 14.24 5.67 -4.91
C ARG A 340 13.26 6.37 -5.86
N GLU A 341 12.27 5.64 -6.33
CA GLU A 341 11.26 6.11 -7.29
C GLU A 341 9.96 6.37 -6.54
N ALA A 342 9.11 7.24 -7.09
CA ALA A 342 7.82 7.50 -6.47
C ALA A 342 6.98 6.21 -6.35
N LEU A 343 6.24 6.10 -5.26
CA LEU A 343 5.31 5.02 -5.02
C LEU A 343 4.07 5.14 -5.92
N MET A 344 3.40 4.02 -6.12
CA MET A 344 2.09 4.00 -6.79
C MET A 344 0.95 4.54 -5.94
N LEU A 345 1.02 4.25 -4.65
CA LEU A 345 0.07 4.67 -3.66
C LEU A 345 0.80 5.60 -2.68
N PRO A 346 0.09 6.55 -2.06
CA PRO A 346 0.64 7.28 -0.92
C PRO A 346 1.17 6.33 0.15
N LEU A 347 2.24 6.72 0.84
CA LEU A 347 3.00 5.86 1.75
C LEU A 347 2.15 4.99 2.72
N PRO A 348 1.14 5.50 3.45
CA PRO A 348 0.33 4.65 4.33
C PRO A 348 -0.38 3.50 3.59
N LEU A 349 -0.94 3.76 2.40
CA LEU A 349 -1.59 2.75 1.56
C LEU A 349 -0.59 1.79 0.90
N HIS A 350 0.60 2.29 0.56
CA HIS A 350 1.67 1.43 0.07
C HIS A 350 2.16 0.47 1.16
N LEU A 351 2.36 0.96 2.39
CA LEU A 351 2.73 0.13 3.55
C LEU A 351 1.65 -0.93 3.82
N ALA A 352 0.38 -0.58 3.70
CA ALA A 352 -0.70 -1.55 3.82
C ALA A 352 -0.63 -2.62 2.70
N THR A 353 -0.33 -2.22 1.46
CA THR A 353 -0.14 -3.17 0.33
C THR A 353 1.03 -4.11 0.59
N CYS A 354 2.13 -3.63 1.18
CA CYS A 354 3.26 -4.48 1.47
C CYS A 354 2.99 -5.53 2.57
N LEU A 355 1.94 -5.37 3.40
CA LEU A 355 1.55 -6.41 4.35
C LEU A 355 0.96 -7.64 3.65
N GLU A 356 0.57 -7.54 2.36
CA GLU A 356 0.15 -8.69 1.55
C GLU A 356 1.24 -9.76 1.48
N GLU A 357 2.52 -9.38 1.60
CA GLU A 357 3.67 -10.30 1.68
C GLU A 357 3.57 -11.32 2.83
N TYR A 358 2.82 -10.98 3.88
CA TYR A 358 2.63 -11.76 5.10
C TYR A 358 1.22 -12.34 5.20
N VAL A 359 0.32 -12.07 4.26
CA VAL A 359 -0.97 -12.77 4.17
C VAL A 359 -0.76 -14.05 3.37
N LEU A 360 -0.05 -15.00 3.97
CA LEU A 360 0.43 -16.21 3.31
C LEU A 360 -0.69 -17.26 3.18
N PRO A 361 -0.79 -17.97 2.05
CA PRO A 361 -1.62 -19.17 1.97
C PRO A 361 -1.06 -20.20 2.97
N LEU A 362 -1.92 -20.75 3.83
CA LEU A 362 -1.50 -21.87 4.67
C LEU A 362 -1.33 -23.11 3.78
N PRO A 363 -0.29 -23.94 4.00
CA PRO A 363 -0.25 -25.26 3.40
C PRO A 363 -1.47 -26.06 3.86
N GLU A 364 -2.06 -26.86 2.97
CA GLU A 364 -3.10 -27.82 3.35
C GLU A 364 -2.51 -28.70 4.46
N GLU A 365 -3.22 -28.86 5.59
CA GLU A 365 -2.88 -29.92 6.54
C GLU A 365 -3.02 -31.23 5.76
N ASP A 366 -1.90 -31.94 5.56
CA ASP A 366 -1.94 -33.31 5.08
C ASP A 366 -2.76 -34.10 6.10
N GLN A 367 -4.03 -34.34 5.78
CA GLN A 367 -4.85 -35.30 6.49
C GLN A 367 -4.37 -36.69 6.06
N ASP A 368 -3.34 -37.19 6.72
CA ASP A 368 -3.02 -38.62 6.78
C ASP A 368 -3.49 -39.22 8.12
#